data_AF-A0A7X3Q0S9-F1
#
_entry.id   AF-A0A7X3Q0S9-F1
#
_cell.length_a   1.000
_cell.length_b   1.000
_cell.length_c   1.000
_cell.angle_alpha   90.00
_cell.angle_beta   90.00
_cell.angle_gamma   90.00
#
_symmetry.space_group_name_H-M   'P 1'
#
loop_
_entity.id
_entity.type
_entity.pdbx_description
1 polymer ?
#
loop_
_entity_poly.entity_id
_entity_poly.type
_entity_poly.pdbx_seq_one_letter_code
_entity_poly.pdbx_strand_id
1 'polypeptide(L)'
;MWRWEAEHLAGSIFSLLGVGEELSEQEQAERLAGYFRVTSAIRAELQAESPDRALLEALANERALYENDVERIIERYVTEAVVAAGLKRPLPLFEGMTMLWPAVDIELTNPPQVLVRSPRDEIRTKGYTLLQPDLTLEAIERIEAHTDDEDTVSVVLPIGGLAVYPAIIREDRSYYSILRTAAHEWVHFYLAFYPLGIAYNTPDGPTLNETVANVAEVEIARIARELHPIDLPEGGDGRAPPRERSSLSFSTEMRELRLAVDDLLAAGRVAEAEALMEERRLHLAEHGIFIRKINQAYFAFYGSYATLPQSSDPIGPKVERVWEETGDLLEFMSLVREMRTEAELDAILVRLGVDPATITVE
;
A
#
# COMPACT_ATOMS: atom_id res chain seq x y z
N MET A 1 8.85 19.89 4.59
CA MET A 1 8.91 19.66 3.14
C MET A 1 10.30 20.05 2.63
N TRP A 2 10.57 21.32 2.28
CA TRP A 2 11.87 21.78 1.74
C TRP A 2 13.14 21.47 2.56
N ARG A 3 13.05 21.38 3.89
CA ARG A 3 14.20 21.07 4.76
C ARG A 3 14.44 19.56 4.92
N TRP A 4 13.39 18.76 4.80
CA TRP A 4 13.47 17.29 4.82
C TRP A 4 13.98 16.77 3.47
N GLU A 5 13.47 17.32 2.36
CA GLU A 5 13.91 17.04 0.99
C GLU A 5 15.41 17.35 0.81
N ALA A 6 15.91 18.46 1.37
CA ALA A 6 17.32 18.86 1.21
C ALA A 6 18.31 17.99 2.00
N GLU A 7 17.90 17.40 3.12
CA GLU A 7 18.77 16.55 3.95
C GLU A 7 18.83 15.10 3.44
N HIS A 8 17.77 14.60 2.78
CA HIS A 8 17.70 13.21 2.26
C HIS A 8 18.09 13.08 0.77
N LEU A 9 17.93 14.14 -0.05
CA LEU A 9 18.42 14.13 -1.45
C LEU A 9 19.93 13.88 -1.56
N ALA A 10 20.70 14.36 -0.58
CA ALA A 10 22.16 14.21 -0.62
C ALA A 10 22.58 12.74 -0.42
N GLY A 11 21.89 11.98 0.42
CA GLY A 11 22.14 10.55 0.65
C GLY A 11 21.76 9.68 -0.55
N SER A 12 20.57 9.93 -1.11
CA SER A 12 20.02 9.22 -2.29
C SER A 12 20.89 9.40 -3.56
N ILE A 13 21.55 10.55 -3.74
CA ILE A 13 22.47 10.71 -4.89
C ILE A 13 23.74 9.86 -4.73
N PHE A 14 24.24 9.60 -3.51
CA PHE A 14 25.41 8.75 -3.31
C PHE A 14 25.10 7.25 -3.47
N SER A 15 23.90 6.79 -3.12
CA SER A 15 23.43 5.44 -3.41
C SER A 15 23.20 5.24 -4.92
N LEU A 16 22.61 6.21 -5.61
CA LEU A 16 22.45 6.21 -7.07
C LEU A 16 23.79 6.17 -7.83
N LEU A 17 24.86 6.72 -7.24
CA LEU A 17 26.22 6.73 -7.78
C LEU A 17 27.06 5.50 -7.38
N GLY A 18 26.50 4.53 -6.65
CA GLY A 18 27.20 3.31 -6.25
C GLY A 18 28.38 3.57 -5.30
N VAL A 19 28.38 4.67 -4.54
CA VAL A 19 29.45 5.00 -3.60
C VAL A 19 29.11 4.39 -2.24
N GLY A 20 29.51 3.13 -2.05
CA GLY A 20 29.44 2.38 -0.81
C GLY A 20 30.13 1.03 -0.97
N GLU A 21 30.63 0.44 0.11
CA GLU A 21 31.18 -0.92 0.07
C GLU A 21 30.05 -1.90 -0.29
N GLU A 22 30.20 -2.64 -1.39
CA GLU A 22 29.21 -3.65 -1.78
C GLU A 22 29.26 -4.79 -0.77
N LEU A 23 28.22 -4.90 0.06
CA LEU A 23 28.04 -6.03 0.96
C LEU A 23 28.02 -7.33 0.14
N SER A 24 28.68 -8.37 0.63
CA SER A 24 28.54 -9.72 0.09
C SER A 24 27.11 -10.24 0.27
N GLU A 25 26.71 -11.26 -0.51
CA GLU A 25 25.38 -11.89 -0.36
C GLU A 25 25.12 -12.38 1.08
N GLN A 26 26.17 -12.89 1.74
CA GLN A 26 26.08 -13.32 3.13
C GLN A 26 25.81 -12.15 4.08
N GLU A 27 26.55 -11.04 3.94
CA GLU A 27 26.35 -9.86 4.78
C GLU A 27 24.96 -9.26 4.57
N GLN A 28 24.46 -9.22 3.33
CA GLN A 28 23.11 -8.75 3.05
C GLN A 28 22.04 -9.62 3.73
N ALA A 29 22.19 -10.95 3.68
CA ALA A 29 21.30 -11.87 4.36
C ALA A 29 21.34 -11.66 5.88
N GLU A 30 22.52 -11.44 6.46
CA GLU A 30 22.70 -11.12 7.88
C GLU A 30 22.03 -9.79 8.27
N ARG A 31 22.15 -8.74 7.44
CA ARG A 31 21.49 -7.44 7.67
C ARG A 31 19.97 -7.55 7.63
N LEU A 32 19.42 -8.20 6.61
CA LEU A 32 17.99 -8.45 6.49
C LEU A 32 17.47 -9.28 7.69
N ALA A 33 18.13 -10.40 8.00
CA ALA A 33 17.73 -11.24 9.14
C ALA A 33 17.78 -10.48 10.47
N GLY A 34 18.80 -9.65 10.68
CA GLY A 34 18.91 -8.77 11.84
C GLY A 34 17.73 -7.81 11.96
N TYR A 35 17.48 -7.03 10.92
CA TYR A 35 16.40 -6.04 10.88
C TYR A 35 15.02 -6.66 11.12
N PHE A 36 14.70 -7.76 10.43
CA PHE A 36 13.38 -8.38 10.53
C PHE A 36 13.17 -9.16 11.82
N ARG A 37 14.23 -9.74 12.41
CA ARG A 37 14.17 -10.29 13.77
C ARG A 37 13.83 -9.21 14.80
N VAL A 38 14.49 -8.06 14.73
CA VAL A 38 14.21 -6.94 15.64
C VAL A 38 12.81 -6.39 15.41
N THR A 39 12.38 -6.26 14.14
CA THR A 39 11.01 -5.85 13.79
C THR A 39 9.96 -6.81 14.37
N SER A 40 10.18 -8.12 14.29
CA SER A 40 9.31 -9.11 14.94
C SER A 40 9.28 -8.93 16.46
N ALA A 41 10.43 -8.68 17.09
CA ALA A 41 10.52 -8.46 18.54
C ALA A 41 9.76 -7.19 18.97
N ILE A 42 9.90 -6.08 18.24
CA ILE A 42 9.13 -4.85 18.47
C ILE A 42 7.63 -5.14 18.39
N ARG A 43 7.19 -5.85 17.33
CA ARG A 43 5.79 -6.17 17.14
C ARG A 43 5.24 -7.12 18.20
N ALA A 44 6.05 -8.06 18.70
CA ALA A 44 5.69 -8.92 19.82
C ALA A 44 5.50 -8.12 21.10
N GLU A 45 6.42 -7.20 21.39
CA GLU A 45 6.36 -6.34 22.58
C GLU A 45 5.16 -5.39 22.53
N LEU A 46 4.87 -4.80 21.37
CA LEU A 46 3.66 -3.97 21.15
C LEU A 46 2.35 -4.75 21.35
N GLN A 47 2.38 -6.07 21.25
CA GLN A 47 1.22 -6.92 21.49
C GLN A 47 1.11 -7.44 22.93
N ALA A 48 2.12 -7.23 23.76
CA ALA A 48 2.10 -7.65 25.16
C ALA A 48 1.02 -6.88 25.95
N GLU A 49 0.51 -7.49 27.02
CA GLU A 49 -0.48 -6.84 27.90
C GLU A 49 0.04 -5.56 28.55
N SER A 50 1.36 -5.48 28.76
CA SER A 50 2.03 -4.32 29.34
C SER A 50 3.37 -4.09 28.62
N PRO A 51 3.35 -3.40 27.48
CA PRO A 51 4.57 -3.14 26.69
C PRO A 51 5.62 -2.35 27.48
N ASP A 52 6.84 -2.85 27.52
CA ASP A 52 8.00 -2.19 28.09
C ASP A 52 8.56 -1.13 27.12
N ARG A 53 8.35 0.13 27.47
CA ARG A 53 8.82 1.28 26.68
C ARG A 53 10.33 1.34 26.54
N ALA A 54 11.09 0.96 27.57
CA ALA A 54 12.55 0.99 27.52
C ALA A 54 13.08 -0.10 26.60
N LEU A 55 12.42 -1.28 26.59
CA LEU A 55 12.73 -2.34 25.63
C LEU A 55 12.38 -1.93 24.20
N LEU A 56 11.22 -1.33 23.97
CA LEU A 56 10.83 -0.82 22.65
C LEU A 56 11.82 0.22 22.11
N GLU A 57 12.28 1.14 22.95
CA GLU A 57 13.29 2.14 22.58
C GLU A 57 14.64 1.46 22.26
N ALA A 58 15.07 0.49 23.06
CA ALA A 58 16.30 -0.27 22.80
C ALA A 58 16.23 -1.05 21.47
N LEU A 59 15.10 -1.72 21.20
CA LEU A 59 14.89 -2.44 19.95
C LEU A 59 14.79 -1.50 18.74
N ALA A 60 14.14 -0.34 18.87
CA ALA A 60 14.08 0.66 17.82
C ALA A 60 15.49 1.18 17.46
N ASN A 61 16.31 1.49 18.47
CA ASN A 61 17.70 1.88 18.27
C ASN A 61 18.54 0.76 17.63
N GLU A 62 18.29 -0.51 17.99
CA GLU A 62 18.97 -1.66 17.35
C GLU A 62 18.56 -1.79 15.88
N ARG A 63 17.26 -1.65 15.55
CA ARG A 63 16.76 -1.74 14.17
C ARG A 63 17.35 -0.67 13.27
N ALA A 64 17.47 0.56 13.78
CA ALA A 64 18.06 1.70 13.05
C ALA A 64 19.50 1.46 12.59
N LEU A 65 20.24 0.54 13.24
CA LEU A 65 21.60 0.17 12.80
C LEU A 65 21.63 -0.59 11.46
N TYR A 66 20.51 -1.17 11.04
CA TYR A 66 20.39 -1.95 9.81
C TYR A 66 19.65 -1.20 8.69
N GLU A 67 18.99 -0.08 8.99
CA GLU A 67 18.02 0.61 8.13
C GLU A 67 18.59 0.92 6.74
N ASN A 68 19.66 1.71 6.67
CA ASN A 68 20.30 2.09 5.39
C ASN A 68 20.77 0.87 4.57
N ASP A 69 21.26 -0.19 5.22
CA ASP A 69 21.71 -1.40 4.53
C ASP A 69 20.49 -2.13 3.94
N VAL A 70 19.40 -2.23 4.72
CA VAL A 70 18.16 -2.89 4.29
C VAL A 70 17.48 -2.12 3.16
N GLU A 71 17.39 -0.80 3.23
CA GLU A 71 16.88 0.05 2.15
C GLU A 71 17.59 -0.25 0.84
N ARG A 72 18.93 -0.13 0.82
CA ARG A 72 19.76 -0.41 -0.36
C ARG A 72 19.57 -1.83 -0.89
N ILE A 73 19.43 -2.82 -0.01
CA ILE A 73 19.21 -4.21 -0.40
C ILE A 73 17.84 -4.37 -1.05
N ILE A 74 16.79 -3.81 -0.47
CA ILE A 74 15.42 -3.86 -1.01
C ILE A 74 15.33 -3.11 -2.35
N GLU A 75 15.90 -1.90 -2.44
CA GLU A 75 15.97 -1.12 -3.68
C GLU A 75 16.60 -1.91 -4.82
N ARG A 76 17.71 -2.59 -4.53
CA ARG A 76 18.38 -3.45 -5.50
C ARG A 76 17.52 -4.65 -5.88
N TYR A 77 16.93 -5.36 -4.90
CA TYR A 77 16.09 -6.53 -5.18
C TYR A 77 14.88 -6.18 -6.07
N VAL A 78 14.22 -5.06 -5.79
CA VAL A 78 13.11 -4.56 -6.63
C VAL A 78 13.63 -4.10 -7.99
N THR A 79 14.75 -3.39 -8.03
CA THR A 79 15.41 -2.97 -9.28
C THR A 79 15.70 -4.16 -10.19
N GLU A 80 16.33 -5.21 -9.66
CA GLU A 80 16.66 -6.43 -10.40
C GLU A 80 15.40 -7.16 -10.87
N ALA A 81 14.37 -7.24 -10.03
CA ALA A 81 13.09 -7.85 -10.40
C ALA A 81 12.40 -7.12 -11.56
N VAL A 82 12.33 -5.79 -11.49
CA VAL A 82 11.74 -4.96 -12.55
C VAL A 82 12.54 -5.04 -13.85
N VAL A 83 13.87 -5.06 -13.74
CA VAL A 83 14.79 -5.27 -14.87
C VAL A 83 14.60 -6.64 -15.51
N ALA A 84 14.45 -7.69 -14.70
CA ALA A 84 14.20 -9.07 -15.15
C ALA A 84 12.82 -9.20 -15.81
N ALA A 85 11.82 -8.49 -15.31
CA ALA A 85 10.50 -8.37 -15.92
C ALA A 85 10.48 -7.55 -17.22
N GLY A 86 11.60 -7.01 -17.68
CA GLY A 86 11.68 -6.28 -18.95
C GLY A 86 11.09 -4.87 -18.92
N LEU A 87 10.72 -4.34 -17.75
CA LEU A 87 10.16 -3.00 -17.57
C LEU A 87 11.25 -1.91 -17.63
N LYS A 88 11.95 -1.83 -18.76
CA LYS A 88 12.97 -0.81 -19.06
C LYS A 88 12.36 0.31 -19.92
N ARG A 89 12.85 1.54 -19.76
CA ARG A 89 12.42 2.67 -20.60
C ARG A 89 13.57 3.24 -21.43
N PRO A 90 13.34 3.63 -22.69
CA PRO A 90 14.30 4.42 -23.45
C PRO A 90 14.43 5.81 -22.83
N LEU A 91 15.66 6.31 -22.67
CA LEU A 91 15.87 7.66 -22.15
C LEU A 91 15.53 8.71 -23.23
N PRO A 92 14.73 9.74 -22.91
CA PRO A 92 14.30 10.75 -23.90
C PRO A 92 15.45 11.48 -24.61
N LEU A 93 16.64 11.51 -23.99
CA LEU A 93 17.81 12.26 -24.47
C LEU A 93 18.95 11.36 -24.99
N PHE A 94 18.81 10.03 -24.92
CA PHE A 94 19.85 9.08 -25.34
C PHE A 94 19.24 7.97 -26.20
N GLU A 95 19.13 8.23 -27.50
CA GLU A 95 18.67 7.24 -28.48
C GLU A 95 19.49 5.95 -28.38
N GLY A 96 18.81 4.81 -28.19
CA GLY A 96 19.43 3.48 -28.11
C GLY A 96 19.84 3.01 -26.70
N MET A 97 19.67 3.83 -25.65
CA MET A 97 19.89 3.40 -24.26
C MET A 97 18.57 3.15 -23.54
N THR A 98 18.36 1.91 -23.09
CA THR A 98 17.28 1.54 -22.17
C THR A 98 17.85 1.42 -20.76
N MET A 99 17.26 2.15 -19.80
CA MET A 99 17.59 2.05 -18.38
C MET A 99 16.31 1.81 -17.58
N LEU A 100 16.45 1.28 -16.37
CA LEU A 100 15.39 1.33 -15.39
C LEU A 100 15.12 2.81 -15.06
N TRP A 101 13.92 3.29 -15.36
CA TRP A 101 13.51 4.64 -15.02
C TRP A 101 12.00 4.66 -14.71
N PRO A 102 11.58 5.22 -13.56
CA PRO A 102 12.42 5.84 -12.52
C PRO A 102 13.23 4.79 -11.73
N ALA A 103 14.30 5.23 -11.06
CA ALA A 103 15.06 4.35 -10.16
C ALA A 103 14.18 3.96 -8.95
N VAL A 104 14.46 2.79 -8.38
CA VAL A 104 13.87 2.42 -7.08
C VAL A 104 14.66 3.12 -6.00
N ASP A 105 13.97 3.86 -5.14
CA ASP A 105 14.55 4.65 -4.05
C ASP A 105 13.51 4.70 -2.93
N ILE A 106 13.86 4.23 -1.73
CA ILE A 106 12.91 4.08 -0.61
C ILE A 106 13.50 4.63 0.70
N GLU A 107 12.61 4.99 1.61
CA GLU A 107 12.93 5.37 2.98
C GLU A 107 12.05 4.55 3.93
N LEU A 108 12.66 3.77 4.81
CA LEU A 108 12.01 2.93 5.82
C LEU A 108 11.74 3.75 7.08
N THR A 109 10.63 4.50 7.06
CA THR A 109 10.21 5.29 8.21
C THR A 109 8.69 5.30 8.35
N ASN A 110 8.17 5.82 9.47
CA ASN A 110 6.73 5.95 9.65
C ASN A 110 6.18 7.03 8.70
N PRO A 111 5.31 6.68 7.74
CA PRO A 111 4.72 7.65 6.86
C PRO A 111 3.76 8.57 7.62
N PRO A 112 3.49 9.77 7.07
CA PRO A 112 2.38 10.61 7.50
C PRO A 112 1.08 9.81 7.66
N GLN A 113 0.28 10.14 8.68
CA GLN A 113 -1.09 9.65 8.74
C GLN A 113 -1.96 10.47 7.80
N VAL A 114 -3.07 9.91 7.31
CA VAL A 114 -4.00 10.63 6.44
C VAL A 114 -5.32 10.86 7.13
N LEU A 115 -5.76 12.12 7.18
CA LEU A 115 -7.14 12.48 7.48
C LEU A 115 -7.96 12.38 6.19
N VAL A 116 -8.87 11.43 6.17
CA VAL A 116 -9.82 11.24 5.08
C VAL A 116 -11.13 11.89 5.47
N ARG A 117 -11.73 12.64 4.55
CA ARG A 117 -13.06 13.23 4.70
C ARG A 117 -14.01 12.66 3.66
N SER A 118 -15.23 12.35 4.08
CA SER A 118 -16.33 11.90 3.22
C SER A 118 -17.59 12.67 3.55
N PRO A 119 -18.49 12.92 2.58
CA PRO A 119 -19.87 13.27 2.89
C PRO A 119 -20.50 12.18 3.77
N ARG A 120 -21.51 12.55 4.56
CA ARG A 120 -22.29 11.60 5.37
C ARG A 120 -23.31 10.82 4.57
N ASP A 121 -23.84 11.42 3.50
CA ASP A 121 -24.93 10.89 2.68
C ASP A 121 -24.47 9.97 1.54
N GLU A 122 -23.17 9.91 1.26
CA GLU A 122 -22.57 9.01 0.25
C GLU A 122 -21.16 8.57 0.67
N ILE A 123 -20.75 7.38 0.25
CA ILE A 123 -19.35 6.94 0.38
C ILE A 123 -18.58 7.52 -0.80
N ARG A 124 -17.90 8.65 -0.55
CA ARG A 124 -17.01 9.27 -1.53
C ARG A 124 -15.94 10.08 -0.85
N THR A 125 -14.73 10.06 -1.39
CA THR A 125 -13.68 10.95 -0.90
C THR A 125 -14.01 12.41 -1.20
N LYS A 126 -14.19 13.21 -0.15
CA LYS A 126 -14.30 14.68 -0.19
C LYS A 126 -12.92 15.34 -0.20
N GLY A 127 -11.94 14.72 0.45
CA GLY A 127 -10.54 15.11 0.36
C GLY A 127 -9.63 14.46 1.39
N TYR A 128 -8.33 14.53 1.13
CA TYR A 128 -7.27 14.02 2.00
C TYR A 128 -6.50 15.17 2.65
N THR A 129 -5.94 14.93 3.83
CA THR A 129 -4.99 15.85 4.46
C THR A 129 -3.91 15.01 5.17
N LEU A 130 -2.66 15.17 4.74
CA LEU A 130 -1.54 14.53 5.41
C LEU A 130 -1.33 15.18 6.78
N LEU A 131 -1.18 14.34 7.79
CA LEU A 131 -0.91 14.69 9.17
C LEU A 131 0.50 14.27 9.55
N GLN A 132 0.97 14.72 10.71
CA GLN A 132 2.24 14.23 11.25
C GLN A 132 2.14 12.71 11.53
N PRO A 133 3.25 11.97 11.40
CA PRO A 133 3.30 10.59 11.88
C PRO A 133 3.13 10.54 13.40
N ASP A 134 2.84 9.34 13.92
CA ASP A 134 2.87 9.03 15.36
C ASP A 134 1.98 9.90 16.26
N LEU A 135 0.84 10.37 15.73
CA LEU A 135 -0.16 11.06 16.55
C LEU A 135 -0.72 10.15 17.64
N THR A 136 -0.89 10.71 18.84
CA THR A 136 -1.59 10.03 19.93
C THR A 136 -3.06 9.82 19.59
N LEU A 137 -3.68 8.79 20.17
CA LEU A 137 -5.11 8.55 19.99
C LEU A 137 -5.95 9.78 20.36
N GLU A 138 -5.61 10.45 21.45
CA GLU A 138 -6.29 11.69 21.87
C GLU A 138 -6.17 12.80 20.82
N ALA A 139 -5.00 12.95 20.18
CA ALA A 139 -4.81 13.93 19.11
C ALA A 139 -5.61 13.56 17.86
N ILE A 140 -5.65 12.28 17.50
CA ILE A 140 -6.47 11.76 16.39
C ILE A 140 -7.95 12.06 16.63
N GLU A 141 -8.49 11.68 17.79
CA GLU A 141 -9.89 11.90 18.15
C GLU A 141 -10.24 13.39 18.15
N ARG A 142 -9.32 14.24 18.63
CA ARG A 142 -9.50 15.69 18.60
C ARG A 142 -9.56 16.22 17.17
N ILE A 143 -8.66 15.79 16.28
CA ILE A 143 -8.64 16.22 14.88
C ILE A 143 -9.93 15.80 14.18
N GLU A 144 -10.38 14.56 14.37
CA GLU A 144 -11.63 14.06 13.80
C GLU A 144 -12.83 14.85 14.29
N ALA A 145 -12.95 15.05 15.62
CA ALA A 145 -14.07 15.79 16.19
C ALA A 145 -14.13 17.26 15.74
N HIS A 146 -12.99 17.89 15.42
CA HIS A 146 -12.95 19.24 14.85
C HIS A 146 -13.23 19.28 13.35
N THR A 147 -13.10 18.15 12.66
CA THR A 147 -13.30 18.03 11.21
C THR A 147 -14.72 17.58 10.87
N ASP A 148 -15.32 16.74 11.72
CA ASP A 148 -16.67 16.24 11.55
C ASP A 148 -17.69 17.39 11.71
N ASP A 149 -18.66 17.45 10.80
CA ASP A 149 -19.77 18.42 10.82
C ASP A 149 -21.09 17.74 10.44
N GLU A 150 -22.14 18.53 10.19
CA GLU A 150 -23.49 18.03 9.84
C GLU A 150 -23.49 17.25 8.51
N ASP A 151 -22.57 17.55 7.59
CA ASP A 151 -22.53 16.97 6.25
C ASP A 151 -21.29 16.08 6.02
N THR A 152 -20.31 16.14 6.92
CA THR A 152 -18.97 15.55 6.74
C THR A 152 -18.60 14.67 7.93
N VAL A 153 -18.07 13.49 7.61
CA VAL A 153 -17.37 12.63 8.56
C VAL A 153 -15.93 12.41 8.13
N SER A 154 -15.08 12.12 9.10
CA SER A 154 -13.67 11.94 8.89
C SER A 154 -13.10 10.75 9.65
N VAL A 155 -11.97 10.26 9.17
CA VAL A 155 -11.19 9.22 9.82
C VAL A 155 -9.71 9.47 9.57
N VAL A 156 -8.90 9.41 10.62
CA VAL A 156 -7.44 9.34 10.51
C VAL A 156 -7.03 7.89 10.38
N LEU A 157 -6.25 7.60 9.33
CA LEU A 157 -5.76 6.27 9.01
C LEU A 157 -4.23 6.28 8.85
N PRO A 158 -3.54 5.22 9.31
CA PRO A 158 -2.17 4.96 8.89
C PRO A 158 -2.16 4.46 7.44
N ILE A 159 -1.15 4.87 6.66
CA ILE A 159 -0.92 4.39 5.28
C ILE A 159 0.29 3.46 5.24
N GLY A 160 0.27 2.46 4.34
CA GLY A 160 1.33 1.45 4.21
C GLY A 160 2.62 1.97 3.57
N GLY A 161 2.47 2.86 2.59
CA GLY A 161 3.52 3.59 1.92
C GLY A 161 3.00 4.92 1.39
N LEU A 162 3.90 5.74 0.87
CA LEU A 162 3.59 7.02 0.24
C LEU A 162 4.52 7.21 -0.97
N ALA A 163 3.91 7.29 -2.16
CA ALA A 163 4.56 7.62 -3.43
C ALA A 163 5.05 9.09 -3.52
N VAL A 164 5.95 9.50 -2.61
CA VAL A 164 6.88 10.63 -2.79
C VAL A 164 8.25 10.08 -3.21
N TYR A 165 9.19 10.90 -3.69
CA TYR A 165 10.51 10.39 -4.09
C TYR A 165 11.60 10.92 -3.14
N PRO A 166 12.32 10.06 -2.38
CA PRO A 166 12.19 8.59 -2.28
C PRO A 166 10.86 8.12 -1.68
N ALA A 167 10.41 6.90 -1.99
CA ALA A 167 9.15 6.35 -1.48
C ALA A 167 9.23 6.08 0.03
N ILE A 168 8.31 6.64 0.81
CA ILE A 168 8.27 6.35 2.25
C ILE A 168 7.50 5.07 2.47
N ILE A 169 8.12 4.08 3.13
CA ILE A 169 7.53 2.77 3.41
C ILE A 169 7.55 2.51 4.90
N ARG A 170 6.43 2.03 5.44
CA ARG A 170 6.36 1.65 6.86
C ARG A 170 7.41 0.61 7.23
N GLU A 171 8.28 0.97 8.16
CA GLU A 171 9.33 0.12 8.74
C GLU A 171 8.81 -0.99 9.68
N ASP A 172 7.56 -0.92 10.13
CA ASP A 172 6.96 -1.89 11.07
C ASP A 172 6.32 -3.10 10.37
N ARG A 173 6.83 -3.52 9.21
CA ARG A 173 6.22 -4.54 8.34
C ARG A 173 7.13 -5.75 8.13
N SER A 174 6.53 -6.84 7.65
CA SER A 174 7.30 -8.04 7.32
C SER A 174 8.15 -7.83 6.07
N TYR A 175 9.20 -8.63 5.91
CA TYR A 175 10.06 -8.58 4.73
C TYR A 175 9.27 -8.62 3.42
N TYR A 176 8.35 -9.56 3.31
CA TYR A 176 7.51 -9.68 2.12
C TYR A 176 6.59 -8.48 1.92
N SER A 177 6.09 -7.87 3.01
CA SER A 177 5.25 -6.68 2.93
C SER A 177 6.05 -5.45 2.50
N ILE A 178 7.29 -5.28 2.97
CA ILE A 178 8.17 -4.17 2.55
C ILE A 178 8.51 -4.32 1.06
N LEU A 179 8.87 -5.52 0.60
CA LEU A 179 9.12 -5.77 -0.83
C LEU A 179 7.92 -5.43 -1.70
N ARG A 180 6.72 -5.85 -1.29
CA ARG A 180 5.48 -5.53 -2.01
C ARG A 180 5.23 -4.03 -2.05
N THR A 181 5.25 -3.36 -0.90
CA THR A 181 5.04 -1.90 -0.86
C THR A 181 6.10 -1.15 -1.67
N ALA A 182 7.37 -1.55 -1.63
CA ALA A 182 8.40 -0.94 -2.48
C ALA A 182 8.10 -1.10 -3.98
N ALA A 183 7.62 -2.27 -4.39
CA ALA A 183 7.18 -2.50 -5.76
C ALA A 183 5.92 -1.67 -6.11
N HIS A 184 4.94 -1.57 -5.20
CA HIS A 184 3.71 -0.77 -5.36
C HIS A 184 4.02 0.69 -5.61
N GLU A 185 4.82 1.31 -4.74
CA GLU A 185 5.19 2.72 -4.86
C GLU A 185 6.04 2.95 -6.13
N TRP A 186 6.91 2.01 -6.49
CA TRP A 186 7.65 2.10 -7.76
C TRP A 186 6.73 2.04 -8.99
N VAL A 187 5.69 1.19 -8.98
CA VAL A 187 4.70 1.14 -10.06
C VAL A 187 3.98 2.48 -10.21
N HIS A 188 3.66 3.16 -9.11
CA HIS A 188 3.12 4.53 -9.16
C HIS A 188 4.06 5.49 -9.87
N PHE A 189 5.36 5.48 -9.53
CA PHE A 189 6.34 6.32 -10.22
C PHE A 189 6.50 5.96 -11.70
N TYR A 190 6.46 4.67 -12.03
CA TYR A 190 6.48 4.21 -13.41
C TYR A 190 5.27 4.76 -14.19
N LEU A 191 4.06 4.57 -13.65
CA LEU A 191 2.80 4.98 -14.27
C LEU A 191 2.66 6.50 -14.40
N ALA A 192 3.29 7.30 -13.54
CA ALA A 192 3.30 8.76 -13.61
C ALA A 192 3.77 9.31 -14.98
N PHE A 193 4.50 8.50 -15.76
CA PHE A 193 4.96 8.86 -17.11
C PHE A 193 4.11 8.31 -18.25
N TYR A 194 2.99 7.65 -17.93
CA TYR A 194 2.07 7.04 -18.88
C TYR A 194 0.67 7.63 -18.72
N PRO A 195 -0.20 7.46 -19.72
CA PRO A 195 -1.59 7.91 -19.66
C PRO A 195 -2.33 7.64 -18.35
N LEU A 196 -2.18 6.44 -17.79
CA LEU A 196 -2.85 6.04 -16.56
C LEU A 196 -2.45 6.91 -15.37
N GLY A 197 -1.16 7.21 -15.19
CA GLY A 197 -0.71 8.12 -14.13
C GLY A 197 -1.10 9.57 -14.37
N ILE A 198 -1.14 10.03 -15.63
CA ILE A 198 -1.63 11.38 -15.97
C ILE A 198 -3.13 11.51 -15.64
N ALA A 199 -3.88 10.44 -15.80
CA ALA A 199 -5.31 10.39 -15.51
C ALA A 199 -5.64 10.26 -14.01
N TYR A 200 -4.66 10.28 -13.09
CA TYR A 200 -4.89 10.07 -11.66
C TYR A 200 -5.94 11.03 -11.06
N ASN A 201 -6.11 12.24 -11.58
CA ASN A 201 -7.12 13.20 -11.09
C ASN A 201 -8.50 13.06 -11.76
N THR A 202 -8.72 12.02 -12.57
CA THR A 202 -10.03 11.70 -13.16
C THR A 202 -10.85 10.82 -12.21
N PRO A 203 -12.17 10.67 -12.40
CA PRO A 203 -13.01 9.86 -11.50
C PRO A 203 -12.51 8.42 -11.28
N ASP A 204 -12.14 7.72 -12.35
CA ASP A 204 -11.69 6.32 -12.29
C ASP A 204 -10.18 6.20 -12.04
N GLY A 205 -9.43 7.30 -12.26
CA GLY A 205 -7.97 7.33 -12.29
C GLY A 205 -7.29 6.74 -11.05
N PRO A 206 -7.63 7.17 -9.82
CA PRO A 206 -7.05 6.62 -8.61
C PRO A 206 -7.32 5.12 -8.48
N THR A 207 -8.57 4.71 -8.68
CA THR A 207 -8.98 3.30 -8.57
C THR A 207 -8.24 2.42 -9.57
N LEU A 208 -8.17 2.82 -10.85
CA LEU A 208 -7.43 2.10 -11.88
C LEU A 208 -5.94 2.00 -11.54
N ASN A 209 -5.34 3.11 -11.10
CA ASN A 209 -3.91 3.16 -10.81
C ASN A 209 -3.53 2.30 -9.59
N GLU A 210 -4.24 2.44 -8.46
CA GLU A 210 -4.01 1.59 -7.28
C GLU A 210 -4.24 0.11 -7.58
N THR A 211 -5.23 -0.23 -8.41
CA THR A 211 -5.51 -1.62 -8.79
C THR A 211 -4.39 -2.22 -9.63
N VAL A 212 -3.88 -1.47 -10.62
CA VAL A 212 -2.72 -1.91 -11.40
C VAL A 212 -1.48 -2.07 -10.52
N ALA A 213 -1.24 -1.13 -9.60
CA ALA A 213 -0.15 -1.20 -8.65
C ALA A 213 -0.26 -2.46 -7.75
N ASN A 214 -1.45 -2.74 -7.20
CA ASN A 214 -1.75 -3.93 -6.39
C ASN A 214 -1.44 -5.26 -7.11
N VAL A 215 -1.78 -5.34 -8.40
CA VAL A 215 -1.52 -6.55 -9.20
C VAL A 215 -0.03 -6.68 -9.53
N ALA A 216 0.59 -5.59 -9.98
CA ALA A 216 2.00 -5.59 -10.37
C ALA A 216 2.95 -5.80 -9.17
N GLU A 217 2.64 -5.27 -7.98
CA GLU A 217 3.50 -5.41 -6.79
C GLU A 217 3.70 -6.88 -6.38
N VAL A 218 2.67 -7.72 -6.55
CA VAL A 218 2.71 -9.13 -6.17
C VAL A 218 3.73 -9.86 -7.04
N GLU A 219 3.68 -9.60 -8.33
CA GLU A 219 4.56 -10.24 -9.31
C GLU A 219 6.00 -9.75 -9.20
N ILE A 220 6.21 -8.44 -9.05
CA ILE A 220 7.56 -7.88 -8.84
C ILE A 220 8.17 -8.45 -7.56
N ALA A 221 7.41 -8.50 -6.45
CA ALA A 221 7.90 -9.08 -5.20
C ALA A 221 8.15 -10.59 -5.29
N ARG A 222 7.38 -11.32 -6.11
CA ARG A 222 7.63 -12.74 -6.41
C ARG A 222 8.97 -12.91 -7.11
N ILE A 223 9.20 -12.18 -8.20
CA ILE A 223 10.45 -12.21 -8.97
C ILE A 223 11.64 -11.83 -8.08
N ALA A 224 11.51 -10.78 -7.26
CA ALA A 224 12.56 -10.36 -6.33
C ALA A 224 13.00 -11.48 -5.37
N ARG A 225 12.03 -12.23 -4.81
CA ARG A 225 12.30 -13.36 -3.92
C ARG A 225 12.88 -14.59 -4.63
N GLU A 226 12.57 -14.77 -5.91
CA GLU A 226 13.14 -15.84 -6.72
C GLU A 226 14.58 -15.56 -7.13
N LEU A 227 14.89 -14.29 -7.45
CA LEU A 227 16.25 -13.84 -7.73
C LEU A 227 17.12 -13.81 -6.47
N HIS A 228 16.52 -13.46 -5.33
CA HIS A 228 17.24 -13.31 -4.06
C HIS A 228 16.55 -14.11 -2.93
N PRO A 229 16.67 -15.45 -2.95
CA PRO A 229 16.15 -16.27 -1.87
C PRO A 229 16.89 -15.97 -0.57
N ILE A 230 16.14 -15.69 0.49
CA ILE A 230 16.66 -15.48 1.84
C ILE A 230 16.01 -16.44 2.84
N ASP A 231 16.83 -17.01 3.71
CA ASP A 231 16.38 -17.80 4.86
C ASP A 231 16.28 -16.89 6.08
N LEU A 232 15.04 -16.52 6.44
CA LEU A 232 14.76 -15.74 7.63
C LEU A 232 14.41 -16.70 8.78
N PRO A 233 14.94 -16.46 9.99
CA PRO A 233 14.64 -17.33 11.14
C PRO A 233 13.14 -17.40 11.39
N GLU A 234 12.66 -18.54 11.88
CA GLU A 234 11.24 -18.73 12.21
C GLU A 234 10.77 -17.64 13.19
N GLY A 235 9.68 -16.95 12.84
CA GLY A 235 9.16 -15.82 13.61
C GLY A 235 9.97 -14.52 13.50
N GLY A 236 11.09 -14.50 12.78
CA GLY A 236 11.98 -13.35 12.58
C GLY A 236 11.88 -12.70 11.20
N ASP A 237 10.70 -12.76 10.57
CA ASP A 237 10.44 -12.16 9.25
C ASP A 237 9.74 -10.81 9.30
N GLY A 238 9.68 -10.19 10.48
CA GLY A 238 9.01 -8.92 10.74
C GLY A 238 7.50 -9.04 10.98
N ARG A 239 6.93 -10.25 11.01
CA ARG A 239 5.53 -10.43 11.44
C ARG A 239 5.42 -10.40 12.95
N ALA A 240 4.26 -9.94 13.42
CA ALA A 240 3.91 -10.13 14.82
C ALA A 240 3.63 -11.62 15.10
N PRO A 241 3.76 -12.07 16.36
CA PRO A 241 3.30 -13.40 16.75
C PRO A 241 1.86 -13.65 16.28
N PRO A 242 1.55 -14.85 15.78
CA PRO A 242 0.18 -15.19 15.42
C PRO A 242 -0.72 -15.02 16.65
N ARG A 243 -1.79 -14.22 16.51
CA ARG A 243 -2.93 -14.27 17.44
C ARG A 243 -3.86 -15.40 17.03
N GLU A 244 -4.67 -15.89 17.96
CA GLU A 244 -5.74 -16.83 17.63
C GLU A 244 -6.57 -16.24 16.49
N ARG A 245 -6.67 -16.97 15.38
CA ARG A 245 -7.42 -16.50 14.22
C ARG A 245 -8.90 -16.52 14.59
N SER A 246 -9.56 -15.39 14.39
CA SER A 246 -11.01 -15.34 14.40
C SER A 246 -11.58 -16.37 13.42
N SER A 247 -12.66 -17.06 13.79
CA SER A 247 -13.43 -17.87 12.85
C SER A 247 -14.22 -17.02 11.86
N LEU A 248 -14.28 -15.71 12.10
CA LEU A 248 -15.03 -14.75 11.31
C LEU A 248 -14.21 -14.30 10.09
N SER A 249 -14.84 -14.37 8.92
CA SER A 249 -14.21 -13.93 7.66
C SER A 249 -14.28 -12.42 7.55
N PHE A 250 -13.18 -11.73 7.87
CA PHE A 250 -13.10 -10.26 7.79
C PHE A 250 -13.57 -9.71 6.44
N SER A 251 -13.13 -10.34 5.34
CA SER A 251 -13.49 -9.89 3.99
C SER A 251 -14.99 -9.96 3.73
N THR A 252 -15.61 -11.09 4.07
CA THR A 252 -17.06 -11.29 3.90
C THR A 252 -17.83 -10.25 4.70
N GLU A 253 -17.43 -10.02 5.94
CA GLU A 253 -18.12 -9.15 6.88
C GLU A 253 -18.06 -7.68 6.47
N MET A 254 -16.89 -7.24 5.97
CA MET A 254 -16.72 -5.88 5.46
C MET A 254 -17.44 -5.65 4.14
N ARG A 255 -17.53 -6.68 3.28
CA ARG A 255 -18.26 -6.63 2.01
C ARG A 255 -19.76 -6.52 2.24
N GLU A 256 -20.31 -7.38 3.09
CA GLU A 256 -21.73 -7.33 3.50
C GLU A 256 -22.07 -5.98 4.13
N LEU A 257 -21.20 -5.48 5.02
CA LEU A 257 -21.37 -4.16 5.61
C LEU A 257 -21.37 -3.07 4.54
N ARG A 258 -20.44 -3.11 3.58
CA ARG A 258 -20.34 -2.12 2.51
C ARG A 258 -21.64 -2.03 1.71
N LEU A 259 -22.16 -3.17 1.27
CA LEU A 259 -23.39 -3.25 0.48
C LEU A 259 -24.61 -2.71 1.25
N ALA A 260 -24.75 -3.13 2.51
CA ALA A 260 -25.86 -2.67 3.35
C ALA A 260 -25.80 -1.16 3.62
N VAL A 261 -24.59 -0.61 3.79
CA VAL A 261 -24.39 0.84 3.95
C VAL A 261 -24.75 1.59 2.66
N ASP A 262 -24.29 1.12 1.50
CA ASP A 262 -24.64 1.73 0.20
C ASP A 262 -26.17 1.80 0.01
N ASP A 263 -26.89 0.72 0.33
CA ASP A 263 -28.37 0.66 0.26
C ASP A 263 -29.05 1.66 1.21
N LEU A 264 -28.56 1.78 2.45
CA LEU A 264 -29.10 2.70 3.44
C LEU A 264 -28.88 4.16 3.03
N LEU A 265 -27.68 4.48 2.53
CA LEU A 265 -27.33 5.82 2.05
C LEU A 265 -28.16 6.21 0.82
N ALA A 266 -28.35 5.29 -0.14
CA ALA A 266 -29.22 5.51 -1.29
C ALA A 266 -30.69 5.79 -0.91
N ALA A 267 -31.14 5.25 0.24
CA ALA A 267 -32.46 5.52 0.80
C ALA A 267 -32.52 6.79 1.68
N GLY A 268 -31.42 7.55 1.82
CA GLY A 268 -31.32 8.74 2.67
C GLY A 268 -31.29 8.43 4.17
N ARG A 269 -31.04 7.17 4.56
CA ARG A 269 -31.06 6.67 5.96
C ARG A 269 -29.68 6.76 6.61
N VAL A 270 -29.11 7.95 6.63
CA VAL A 270 -27.72 8.22 7.08
C VAL A 270 -27.46 7.74 8.51
N ALA A 271 -28.32 8.10 9.47
CA ALA A 271 -28.13 7.72 10.87
C ALA A 271 -28.15 6.19 11.08
N GLU A 272 -28.93 5.47 10.28
CA GLU A 272 -29.02 4.01 10.36
C GLU A 272 -27.79 3.34 9.73
N ALA A 273 -27.25 3.92 8.65
CA ALA A 273 -25.99 3.48 8.07
C ALA A 273 -24.82 3.65 9.07
N GLU A 274 -24.74 4.80 9.73
CA GLU A 274 -23.71 5.07 10.76
C GLU A 274 -23.83 4.14 11.97
N ALA A 275 -25.05 3.89 12.44
CA ALA A 275 -25.30 2.93 13.52
C ALA A 275 -24.88 1.50 13.14
N LEU A 276 -25.18 1.06 11.91
CA LEU A 276 -24.80 -0.26 11.41
C LEU A 276 -23.28 -0.44 11.33
N MET A 277 -22.55 0.59 10.91
CA MET A 277 -21.08 0.56 10.88
C MET A 277 -20.47 0.44 12.27
N GLU A 278 -21.01 1.14 13.27
CA GLU A 278 -20.55 1.01 14.66
C GLU A 278 -20.91 -0.35 15.25
N GLU A 279 -22.11 -0.87 14.98
CA GLU A 279 -22.53 -2.22 15.39
C GLU A 279 -21.57 -3.29 14.85
N ARG A 280 -21.24 -3.23 13.54
CA ARG A 280 -20.29 -4.17 12.94
C ARG A 280 -18.89 -4.00 13.52
N ARG A 281 -18.44 -2.77 13.80
CA ARG A 281 -17.14 -2.52 14.44
C ARG A 281 -17.04 -3.19 15.81
N LEU A 282 -18.10 -3.11 16.61
CA LEU A 282 -18.19 -3.79 17.92
C LEU A 282 -18.21 -5.31 17.75
N HIS A 283 -18.99 -5.82 16.79
CA HIS A 283 -19.05 -7.26 16.48
C HIS A 283 -17.67 -7.83 16.08
N LEU A 284 -16.93 -7.11 15.23
CA LEU A 284 -15.57 -7.49 14.86
C LEU A 284 -14.64 -7.53 16.08
N ALA A 285 -14.76 -6.56 17.00
CA ALA A 285 -13.95 -6.51 18.21
C ALA A 285 -14.24 -7.68 19.16
N GLU A 286 -15.50 -8.10 19.29
CA GLU A 286 -15.88 -9.32 20.05
C GLU A 286 -15.23 -10.59 19.48
N HIS A 287 -14.94 -10.58 18.18
CA HIS A 287 -14.29 -11.66 17.45
C HIS A 287 -12.77 -11.46 17.30
N GLY A 288 -12.17 -10.54 18.08
CA GLY A 288 -10.73 -10.29 18.11
C GLY A 288 -10.17 -9.45 16.95
N ILE A 289 -11.04 -8.90 16.11
CA ILE A 289 -10.68 -8.01 14.99
C ILE A 289 -10.95 -6.56 15.41
N PHE A 290 -9.89 -5.87 15.83
CA PHE A 290 -10.02 -4.51 16.35
C PHE A 290 -9.87 -3.49 15.22
N ILE A 291 -10.96 -2.76 14.93
CA ILE A 291 -10.95 -1.55 14.11
C ILE A 291 -11.37 -0.37 14.98
N ARG A 292 -10.60 0.72 14.91
CA ARG A 292 -10.84 1.91 15.74
C ARG A 292 -12.14 2.62 15.37
N LYS A 293 -12.38 2.85 14.08
CA LYS A 293 -13.53 3.59 13.56
C LYS A 293 -13.89 3.06 12.16
N ILE A 294 -15.17 2.78 11.93
CA ILE A 294 -15.73 2.50 10.60
C ILE A 294 -16.78 3.56 10.34
N ASN A 295 -16.62 4.31 9.25
CA ASN A 295 -17.56 5.31 8.76
C ASN A 295 -17.43 5.42 7.23
N GLN A 296 -18.14 6.37 6.62
CA GLN A 296 -18.11 6.63 5.18
C GLN A 296 -16.68 6.97 4.71
N ALA A 297 -15.92 7.73 5.49
CA ALA A 297 -14.53 8.07 5.16
C ALA A 297 -13.60 6.85 5.22
N TYR A 298 -13.83 5.89 6.11
CA TYR A 298 -13.13 4.61 6.14
C TYR A 298 -13.37 3.83 4.83
N PHE A 299 -14.64 3.71 4.42
CA PHE A 299 -14.98 3.02 3.18
C PHE A 299 -14.53 3.77 1.93
N ALA A 300 -14.53 5.11 1.95
CA ALA A 300 -14.04 5.92 0.84
C ALA A 300 -12.54 5.72 0.61
N PHE A 301 -11.75 5.60 1.69
CA PHE A 301 -10.32 5.33 1.59
C PHE A 301 -10.02 3.89 1.16
N TYR A 302 -10.59 2.90 1.83
CA TYR A 302 -10.28 1.50 1.50
C TYR A 302 -10.96 1.02 0.22
N GLY A 303 -12.08 1.66 -0.18
CA GLY A 303 -12.80 1.35 -1.41
C GLY A 303 -12.08 1.77 -2.69
N SER A 304 -11.11 2.70 -2.62
CA SER A 304 -10.28 3.05 -3.78
C SER A 304 -9.31 1.93 -4.18
N TYR A 305 -9.04 0.98 -3.28
CA TYR A 305 -8.33 -0.25 -3.62
C TYR A 305 -9.36 -1.27 -4.11
N ALA A 306 -9.59 -1.33 -5.42
CA ALA A 306 -10.70 -2.12 -5.98
C ALA A 306 -10.59 -3.64 -5.76
N THR A 307 -9.42 -4.13 -5.35
CA THR A 307 -9.20 -5.53 -4.97
C THR A 307 -9.53 -5.82 -3.49
N LEU A 308 -9.85 -4.80 -2.70
CA LEU A 308 -10.21 -4.97 -1.30
C LEU A 308 -11.72 -5.21 -1.13
N PRO A 309 -12.14 -6.00 -0.10
CA PRO A 309 -13.55 -6.29 0.17
C PRO A 309 -14.44 -5.06 0.43
N GLN A 310 -13.82 -3.93 0.73
CA GLN A 310 -14.46 -2.64 0.98
C GLN A 310 -14.87 -1.91 -0.32
N SER A 311 -14.41 -2.40 -1.47
CA SER A 311 -14.79 -1.88 -2.78
C SER A 311 -16.04 -2.60 -3.32
N SER A 312 -16.86 -1.86 -4.06
CA SER A 312 -17.98 -2.36 -4.85
C SER A 312 -17.76 -2.10 -6.35
N ASP A 313 -16.54 -1.69 -6.73
CA ASP A 313 -16.17 -1.24 -8.07
C ASP A 313 -15.74 -2.43 -8.96
N PRO A 314 -16.27 -2.54 -10.20
CA PRO A 314 -15.90 -3.61 -11.13
C PRO A 314 -14.46 -3.54 -11.66
N ILE A 315 -13.73 -2.43 -11.46
CA ILE A 315 -12.36 -2.23 -11.93
C ILE A 315 -11.42 -3.33 -11.40
N GLY A 316 -11.54 -3.70 -10.13
CA GLY A 316 -10.67 -4.69 -9.48
C GLY A 316 -10.62 -6.03 -10.25
N PRO A 317 -11.76 -6.75 -10.30
CA PRO A 317 -11.88 -8.00 -11.04
C PRO A 317 -11.52 -7.89 -12.53
N LYS A 318 -11.80 -6.74 -13.16
CA LYS A 318 -11.45 -6.51 -14.58
C LYS A 318 -9.94 -6.43 -14.79
N VAL A 319 -9.20 -5.71 -13.94
CA VAL A 319 -7.72 -5.63 -14.01
C VAL A 319 -7.10 -6.98 -13.68
N GLU A 320 -7.60 -7.69 -12.65
CA GLU A 320 -7.16 -9.05 -12.33
C GLU A 320 -7.36 -10.01 -13.51
N ARG A 321 -8.50 -9.91 -14.20
CA ARG A 321 -8.74 -10.67 -15.43
C ARG A 321 -7.72 -10.35 -16.53
N VAL A 322 -7.35 -9.08 -16.74
CA VAL A 322 -6.29 -8.73 -17.70
C VAL A 322 -4.98 -9.42 -17.33
N TRP A 323 -4.62 -9.45 -16.04
CA TRP A 323 -3.44 -10.17 -15.56
C TRP A 323 -3.51 -11.67 -15.82
N GLU A 324 -4.64 -12.32 -15.54
CA GLU A 324 -4.86 -13.75 -15.78
C GLU A 324 -4.70 -14.13 -17.26
N GLU A 325 -5.18 -13.29 -18.17
CA GLU A 325 -5.07 -13.51 -19.61
C GLU A 325 -3.65 -13.30 -20.13
N THR A 326 -2.90 -12.35 -19.57
CA THR A 326 -1.52 -12.08 -20.02
C THR A 326 -0.49 -13.01 -19.40
N GLY A 327 -0.57 -13.26 -18.09
CA GLY A 327 0.42 -14.07 -17.35
C GLY A 327 1.88 -13.57 -17.41
N ASP A 328 2.13 -12.38 -17.96
CA ASP A 328 3.44 -11.76 -18.14
C ASP A 328 3.39 -10.28 -17.75
N LEU A 329 4.33 -9.86 -16.89
CA LEU A 329 4.32 -8.52 -16.31
C LEU A 329 4.58 -7.42 -17.35
N LEU A 330 5.43 -7.66 -18.35
CA LEU A 330 5.71 -6.68 -19.38
C LEU A 330 4.49 -6.48 -20.28
N GLU A 331 3.85 -7.56 -20.69
CA GLU A 331 2.63 -7.54 -21.50
C GLU A 331 1.49 -6.86 -20.75
N PHE A 332 1.24 -7.27 -19.49
CA PHE A 332 0.25 -6.65 -18.61
C PHE A 332 0.45 -5.13 -18.52
N MET A 333 1.64 -4.69 -18.08
CA MET A 333 1.95 -3.27 -17.89
C MET A 333 1.86 -2.48 -19.19
N SER A 334 2.24 -3.08 -20.33
CA SER A 334 2.19 -2.40 -21.64
C SER A 334 0.77 -2.14 -22.13
N LEU A 335 -0.20 -2.97 -21.70
CA LEU A 335 -1.62 -2.75 -21.99
C LEU A 335 -2.23 -1.72 -21.05
N VAL A 336 -2.10 -1.93 -19.73
CA VAL A 336 -2.84 -1.14 -18.73
C VAL A 336 -2.30 0.27 -18.56
N ARG A 337 -1.00 0.53 -18.80
CA ARG A 337 -0.43 1.88 -18.61
C ARG A 337 -1.02 2.95 -19.55
N GLU A 338 -1.61 2.52 -20.67
CA GLU A 338 -2.17 3.42 -21.69
C GLU A 338 -3.64 3.81 -21.42
N MET A 339 -4.32 3.12 -20.50
CA MET A 339 -5.72 3.36 -20.19
C MET A 339 -5.90 4.55 -19.24
N ARG A 340 -7.07 5.18 -19.27
CA ARG A 340 -7.46 6.35 -18.47
C ARG A 340 -8.82 6.20 -17.82
N THR A 341 -9.63 5.27 -18.31
CA THR A 341 -11.05 5.10 -17.93
C THR A 341 -11.41 3.62 -17.90
N GLU A 342 -12.48 3.27 -17.19
CA GLU A 342 -13.02 1.91 -17.18
C GLU A 342 -13.38 1.43 -18.61
N ALA A 343 -13.90 2.31 -19.47
CA ALA A 343 -14.25 1.95 -20.85
C ALA A 343 -13.03 1.54 -21.69
N GLU A 344 -11.85 2.11 -21.42
CA GLU A 344 -10.60 1.70 -22.08
C GLU A 344 -10.08 0.36 -21.52
N LEU A 345 -10.31 0.08 -20.24
CA LEU A 345 -10.07 -1.25 -19.64
C LEU A 345 -10.97 -2.32 -20.29
N ASP A 346 -12.26 -2.03 -20.49
CA ASP A 346 -13.18 -2.90 -21.21
C ASP A 346 -12.70 -3.18 -22.64
N ALA A 347 -12.17 -2.16 -23.33
CA ALA A 347 -11.61 -2.32 -24.66
C ALA A 347 -10.34 -3.21 -24.68
N ILE A 348 -9.52 -3.18 -23.62
CA ILE A 348 -8.38 -4.10 -23.45
C ILE A 348 -8.90 -5.53 -23.32
N LEU A 349 -9.88 -5.78 -22.45
CA LEU A 349 -10.47 -7.11 -22.26
C LEU A 349 -11.08 -7.67 -23.56
N VAL A 350 -11.82 -6.86 -24.31
CA VAL A 350 -12.37 -7.26 -25.62
C VAL A 350 -11.28 -7.64 -26.60
N ARG A 351 -10.14 -6.92 -26.62
CA ARG A 351 -8.99 -7.27 -27.46
C ARG A 351 -8.32 -8.59 -27.04
N LEU A 352 -8.41 -8.95 -25.76
CA LEU A 352 -7.97 -10.24 -25.23
C LEU A 352 -9.01 -11.36 -25.44
N GLY A 353 -10.17 -11.04 -26.01
CA GLY A 353 -11.24 -12.02 -26.26
C GLY A 353 -12.14 -12.30 -25.07
N VAL A 354 -12.09 -11.46 -24.03
CA VAL A 354 -12.94 -11.56 -22.84
C VAL A 354 -14.09 -10.56 -22.94
N ASP A 355 -15.30 -11.00 -22.61
CA ASP A 355 -16.48 -10.12 -22.51
C ASP A 355 -16.51 -9.45 -21.12
N PRO A 356 -16.32 -8.11 -21.01
CA PRO A 356 -16.29 -7.43 -19.72
C PRO A 356 -17.60 -7.56 -18.94
N ALA A 357 -18.73 -7.78 -19.62
CA ALA A 357 -20.04 -7.95 -18.97
C ALA A 357 -20.16 -9.27 -18.17
N THR A 358 -19.23 -10.21 -18.38
CA THR A 358 -19.20 -11.48 -17.64
C THR A 358 -18.37 -11.43 -16.37
N ILE A 359 -17.65 -10.33 -16.13
CA ILE A 359 -16.80 -10.14 -14.96
C ILE A 359 -17.64 -9.47 -13.86
N THR A 360 -17.91 -10.20 -12.79
CA THR A 360 -18.71 -9.73 -11.66
C THR A 360 -17.86 -9.45 -10.44
N VAL A 361 -18.26 -8.45 -9.65
CA VAL A 361 -17.75 -8.21 -8.30
C VAL A 361 -18.41 -9.24 -7.38
N GLU A 362 -17.76 -10.40 -7.15
CA GLU A 362 -18.25 -11.39 -6.18
C GLU A 362 -18.24 -10.87 -4.74
#